data_AF-A0A953CTQ4-F1
#
_entry.id   AF-A0A953CTQ4-F1
#
_cell.length_a   1.000
_cell.length_b   1.000
_cell.length_c   1.000
_cell.angle_alpha   90.00
_cell.angle_beta   90.00
_cell.angle_gamma   90.00
#
_symmetry.space_group_name_H-M   'P 1'
#
loop_
_entity.id
_entity.type
_entity.pdbx_description
1 polymer ?
#
loop_
_entity_poly.entity_id
_entity_poly.type
_entity_poly.pdbx_seq_one_letter_code
_entity_poly.pdbx_strand_id
1 'polypeptide(L)'
;LRGAIFAGGRPAWMTEPVAIDPSSAAIDVGLLRLARVQPLAFASTLVCGDRSVTFGHVGSTTRMEAGGETFDLRPVRSASGARYEAVGDPSTSFWSKGDRATVVVRGQPWPECVPERAPSLPFRASGNEPGWRLDITARTMTLVADDGRTRIEAPTPVAEAGEGFTRFRAPAAGVGLVATIFERHCTDSMTGMPYPNAVTVAFAGRTLNGCGGDPATLLRGAEWVVEGLAGGAVIDRSRATLAFDADGRVSGRGSCNRYTASYALTGEGLTIAKPASTMMACAPALMQQERLFFDLLAQVRRFSIDASGALVLHAGDGRTIAARRP
;
A
#
# COMPACT_ATOMS: atom_id res chain seq x y z
N LEU A 1 -29.10 -17.89 1.58
CA LEU A 1 -29.58 -16.64 2.21
C LEU A 1 -28.92 -16.48 3.58
N ARG A 2 -28.48 -15.27 3.95
CA ARG A 2 -28.07 -14.91 5.32
C ARG A 2 -28.87 -13.69 5.77
N GLY A 3 -29.36 -13.70 7.01
CA GLY A 3 -29.95 -12.52 7.66
C GLY A 3 -28.92 -11.84 8.56
N ALA A 4 -28.94 -10.51 8.60
CA ALA A 4 -28.05 -9.74 9.47
C ALA A 4 -28.78 -8.54 10.10
N ILE A 5 -28.51 -8.28 11.38
CA ILE A 5 -28.93 -7.05 12.07
C ILE A 5 -27.69 -6.18 12.23
N PHE A 6 -27.78 -4.95 11.72
CA PHE A 6 -26.70 -3.98 11.79
C PHE A 6 -26.87 -3.03 12.98
N ALA A 7 -25.78 -2.77 13.69
CA ALA A 7 -25.70 -1.71 14.70
C ALA A 7 -24.47 -0.85 14.41
N GLY A 8 -24.65 0.46 14.25
CA GLY A 8 -23.55 1.37 13.91
C GLY A 8 -22.90 1.07 12.55
N GLY A 9 -23.68 0.57 11.58
CA GLY A 9 -23.18 0.23 10.23
C GLY A 9 -22.36 -1.05 10.14
N ARG A 10 -22.23 -1.82 11.24
CA ARG A 10 -21.60 -3.15 11.26
C ARG A 10 -22.62 -4.23 11.63
N PRO A 11 -22.53 -5.44 11.08
CA PRO A 11 -23.40 -6.55 11.47
C PRO A 11 -23.12 -6.90 12.94
N ALA A 12 -24.10 -6.72 13.80
CA ALA A 12 -24.04 -7.06 15.22
C ALA A 12 -24.57 -8.47 15.48
N TRP A 13 -25.47 -8.96 14.62
CA TRP A 13 -26.02 -10.30 14.67
C TRP A 13 -26.17 -10.85 13.26
N MET A 14 -25.87 -12.14 13.06
CA MET A 14 -26.03 -12.83 11.78
C MET A 14 -26.62 -14.22 11.97
N THR A 15 -27.30 -14.72 10.94
CA THR A 15 -27.81 -16.09 10.88
C THR A 15 -26.77 -17.01 10.23
N GLU A 16 -26.84 -18.31 10.52
CA GLU A 16 -26.22 -19.32 9.67
C GLU A 16 -26.80 -19.25 8.24
N PRO A 17 -26.03 -19.64 7.19
CA PRO A 17 -26.52 -19.64 5.82
C PRO A 17 -27.61 -20.71 5.62
N VAL A 18 -28.74 -20.29 5.04
CA VAL A 18 -29.84 -21.18 4.63
C VAL A 18 -29.79 -21.34 3.11
N ALA A 19 -29.70 -22.58 2.62
CA ALA A 19 -29.78 -22.87 1.18
C ALA A 19 -31.20 -22.60 0.67
N ILE A 20 -31.32 -21.98 -0.50
CA ILE A 20 -32.61 -21.68 -1.14
C ILE A 20 -32.57 -22.15 -2.60
N ASP A 21 -33.70 -22.66 -3.10
CA ASP A 21 -33.87 -23.02 -4.51
C ASP A 21 -34.38 -21.80 -5.29
N PRO A 22 -33.58 -21.23 -6.21
CA PRO A 22 -33.96 -20.03 -6.94
C PRO A 22 -35.12 -20.23 -7.93
N SER A 23 -35.53 -21.47 -8.22
CA SER A 23 -36.67 -21.76 -9.11
C SER A 23 -38.03 -21.71 -8.42
N SER A 24 -38.05 -21.62 -7.09
CA SER A 24 -39.29 -21.57 -6.31
C SER A 24 -39.90 -20.16 -6.27
N ALA A 25 -41.20 -20.06 -6.56
CA ALA A 25 -41.93 -18.79 -6.56
C ALA A 25 -42.11 -18.18 -5.15
N ALA A 26 -42.05 -19.00 -4.10
CA ALA A 26 -42.05 -18.59 -2.70
C ALA A 26 -41.30 -19.63 -1.87
N ILE A 27 -40.50 -19.18 -0.90
CA ILE A 27 -39.66 -20.02 -0.06
C ILE A 27 -39.88 -19.63 1.40
N ASP A 28 -40.43 -20.54 2.19
CA ASP A 28 -40.46 -20.41 3.65
C ASP A 28 -39.10 -20.83 4.19
N VAL A 29 -38.34 -19.86 4.69
CA VAL A 29 -37.01 -20.05 5.27
C VAL A 29 -37.05 -20.42 6.75
N GLY A 30 -38.25 -20.54 7.33
CA GLY A 30 -38.47 -20.87 8.73
C GLY A 30 -37.91 -19.82 9.70
N LEU A 31 -37.77 -20.22 10.96
CA LEU A 31 -37.28 -19.33 12.02
C LEU A 31 -35.75 -19.19 11.93
N LEU A 32 -35.29 -18.01 11.52
CA LEU A 32 -33.86 -17.69 11.44
C LEU A 32 -33.29 -17.33 12.82
N ARG A 33 -32.44 -18.21 13.36
CA ARG A 33 -31.72 -17.94 14.62
C ARG A 33 -30.53 -17.01 14.36
N LEU A 34 -30.52 -15.89 15.07
CA LEU A 34 -29.45 -14.90 15.01
C LEU A 34 -28.42 -15.19 16.11
N ALA A 35 -27.15 -15.26 15.74
CA ALA A 35 -26.03 -15.29 16.67
C ALA A 35 -25.34 -13.92 16.68
N ARG A 36 -24.89 -13.48 17.86
CA ARG A 36 -24.15 -12.21 18.00
C ARG A 36 -22.81 -12.34 17.27
N VAL A 37 -22.52 -11.40 16.38
CA VAL A 37 -21.23 -11.32 15.68
C VAL A 37 -20.19 -10.95 16.71
N GLN A 38 -19.32 -11.90 17.06
CA GLN A 38 -18.15 -11.63 17.88
C GLN A 38 -17.00 -11.26 16.93
N PRO A 39 -16.56 -9.99 16.91
CA PRO A 39 -15.42 -9.62 16.09
C PRO A 39 -14.20 -10.40 16.56
N LEU A 40 -13.39 -10.86 15.60
CA LEU A 40 -12.08 -11.42 15.88
C LEU A 40 -11.23 -10.37 16.60
N ALA A 41 -10.89 -10.62 17.87
CA ALA A 41 -9.91 -9.85 18.60
C ALA A 41 -8.51 -10.19 18.04
N PHE A 42 -7.67 -9.16 17.86
CA PHE A 42 -6.32 -9.31 17.27
C PHE A 42 -6.34 -10.01 15.91
N ALA A 43 -7.31 -9.64 15.06
CA ALA A 43 -7.41 -10.15 13.71
C ALA A 43 -6.33 -9.53 12.81
N SER A 44 -5.60 -10.38 12.10
CA SER A 44 -4.71 -10.01 11.00
C SER A 44 -5.36 -10.45 9.70
N THR A 45 -5.54 -9.52 8.77
CA THR A 45 -5.90 -9.85 7.38
C THR A 45 -4.63 -10.02 6.57
N LEU A 46 -4.54 -11.11 5.82
CA LEU A 46 -3.45 -11.38 4.89
C LEU A 46 -4.01 -11.55 3.48
N VAL A 47 -3.27 -11.05 2.50
CA VAL A 47 -3.53 -11.18 1.07
C VAL A 47 -2.67 -12.30 0.51
N CYS A 48 -3.31 -13.26 -0.16
CA CYS A 48 -2.74 -14.49 -0.70
C CYS A 48 -3.00 -14.52 -2.22
N GLY A 49 -2.23 -13.75 -2.99
CA GLY A 49 -2.54 -13.53 -4.42
C GLY A 49 -3.78 -12.66 -4.60
N ASP A 50 -4.84 -13.20 -5.19
CA ASP A 50 -6.15 -12.56 -5.42
C ASP A 50 -7.16 -12.84 -4.29
N ARG A 51 -6.76 -13.57 -3.25
CA ARG A 51 -7.62 -13.97 -2.12
C ARG A 51 -7.18 -13.29 -0.84
N SER A 52 -8.09 -13.20 0.13
CA SER A 52 -7.77 -12.75 1.48
C SER A 52 -8.16 -13.78 2.54
N VAL A 53 -7.42 -13.76 3.63
CA VAL A 53 -7.66 -14.58 4.83
C VAL A 53 -7.62 -13.66 6.05
N THR A 54 -8.60 -13.79 6.93
CA THR A 54 -8.59 -13.11 8.23
C THR A 54 -8.31 -14.15 9.32
N PHE A 55 -7.26 -13.94 10.10
CA PHE A 55 -6.86 -14.85 11.18
C PHE A 55 -6.87 -14.08 12.51
N GLY A 56 -7.56 -14.59 13.54
CA GLY A 56 -7.65 -13.93 14.84
C GLY A 56 -8.21 -14.81 15.93
N HIS A 57 -8.67 -14.20 17.02
CA HIS A 57 -9.21 -14.92 18.19
C HIS A 57 -10.63 -14.46 18.52
N VAL A 58 -11.51 -15.41 18.85
CA VAL A 58 -12.83 -15.16 19.41
C VAL A 58 -12.89 -15.81 20.78
N GLY A 59 -12.79 -15.00 21.84
CA GLY A 59 -12.57 -15.51 23.19
C GLY A 59 -11.23 -16.25 23.28
N SER A 60 -11.27 -17.53 23.64
CA SER A 60 -10.09 -18.41 23.67
C SER A 60 -9.88 -19.20 22.37
N THR A 61 -10.79 -19.10 21.41
CA THR A 61 -10.76 -19.89 20.17
C THR A 61 -10.03 -19.12 19.09
N THR A 62 -8.99 -19.72 18.50
CA THR A 62 -8.35 -19.20 17.28
C THR A 62 -9.26 -19.49 16.09
N ARG A 63 -9.46 -18.51 15.21
CA ARG A 63 -10.38 -18.62 14.09
C ARG A 63 -9.79 -17.98 12.84
N MET A 64 -10.06 -18.62 11.71
CA MET A 64 -9.68 -18.18 10.39
C MET A 64 -10.92 -18.06 9.50
N GLU A 65 -11.04 -16.94 8.80
CA GLU A 65 -12.05 -16.73 7.76
C GLU A 65 -11.35 -16.73 6.40
N ALA A 66 -11.72 -17.67 5.53
CA ALA A 66 -11.10 -17.87 4.22
C ALA A 66 -12.15 -18.34 3.22
N GLY A 67 -12.24 -17.69 2.05
CA GLY A 67 -13.19 -18.10 0.99
C GLY A 67 -14.67 -17.99 1.37
N GLY A 68 -15.02 -17.10 2.30
CA GLY A 68 -16.40 -16.93 2.80
C GLY A 68 -16.83 -17.96 3.86
N GLU A 69 -15.94 -18.90 4.20
CA GLU A 69 -16.10 -19.88 5.26
C GLU A 69 -15.32 -19.46 6.52
N THR A 70 -15.76 -19.98 7.66
CA THR A 70 -15.14 -19.74 8.97
C THR A 70 -14.67 -21.06 9.55
N PHE A 71 -13.41 -21.10 9.98
CA PHE A 71 -12.74 -22.28 10.52
C PHE A 71 -12.26 -21.99 11.93
N ASP A 72 -12.72 -22.78 12.91
CA ASP A 72 -12.11 -22.79 14.24
C ASP A 72 -10.83 -23.62 14.17
N LEU A 73 -9.74 -23.08 14.69
CA LEU A 73 -8.41 -23.65 14.56
C LEU A 73 -7.85 -24.06 15.92
N ARG A 74 -7.05 -25.14 15.91
CA ARG A 74 -6.24 -25.56 17.06
C ARG A 74 -4.75 -25.43 16.74
N PRO A 75 -3.91 -25.02 17.70
CA PRO A 75 -2.47 -24.98 17.50
C PRO A 75 -1.91 -26.40 17.34
N VAL A 76 -0.97 -26.55 16.43
CA VAL A 76 -0.21 -27.80 16.24
C VAL A 76 1.29 -27.51 16.35
N ARG A 77 2.05 -28.50 16.83
CA ARG A 77 3.49 -28.34 17.00
C ARG A 77 4.16 -28.07 15.65
N SER A 78 5.07 -27.10 15.64
CA SER A 78 5.91 -26.76 14.50
C SER A 78 7.35 -26.56 14.95
N ALA A 79 8.32 -26.87 14.08
CA ALA A 79 9.73 -26.60 14.30
C ALA A 79 10.07 -25.10 14.20
N SER A 80 9.27 -24.32 13.48
CA SER A 80 9.45 -22.88 13.32
C SER A 80 8.12 -22.21 13.00
N GLY A 81 7.86 -21.06 13.62
CA GLY A 81 6.62 -20.31 13.44
C GLY A 81 5.42 -20.92 14.17
N ALA A 82 4.25 -20.33 13.99
CA ALA A 82 3.01 -20.76 14.63
C ALA A 82 2.10 -21.45 13.61
N ARG A 83 1.82 -22.73 13.82
CA ARG A 83 1.00 -23.55 12.93
C ARG A 83 -0.32 -23.91 13.60
N TYR A 84 -1.39 -23.85 12.83
CA TYR A 84 -2.75 -24.12 13.25
C TYR A 84 -3.48 -24.97 12.21
N GLU A 85 -4.38 -25.84 12.65
CA GLU A 85 -5.20 -26.71 11.79
C GLU A 85 -6.67 -26.60 12.17
N ALA A 86 -7.57 -26.68 11.19
CA ALA A 86 -8.99 -26.55 11.45
C ALA A 86 -9.55 -27.75 12.22
N VAL A 87 -10.40 -27.47 13.20
CA VAL A 87 -11.11 -28.48 13.98
C VAL A 87 -12.12 -29.16 13.05
N GLY A 88 -11.98 -30.47 12.87
CA GLY A 88 -12.85 -31.26 11.98
C GLY A 88 -12.42 -31.29 10.51
N ASP A 89 -11.43 -30.49 10.10
CA ASP A 89 -10.85 -30.52 8.75
C ASP A 89 -9.33 -30.30 8.78
N PRO A 90 -8.52 -31.34 8.99
CA PRO A 90 -7.06 -31.22 9.00
C PRO A 90 -6.46 -30.81 7.64
N SER A 91 -7.23 -30.88 6.55
CA SER A 91 -6.79 -30.42 5.24
C SER A 91 -6.83 -28.89 5.10
N THR A 92 -7.42 -28.20 6.08
CA THR A 92 -7.39 -26.73 6.21
C THR A 92 -6.40 -26.31 7.30
N SER A 93 -5.41 -25.49 6.95
CA SER A 93 -4.36 -25.06 7.88
C SER A 93 -3.84 -23.65 7.62
N PHE A 94 -3.34 -23.03 8.69
CA PHE A 94 -2.68 -21.74 8.69
C PHE A 94 -1.31 -21.88 9.35
N TRP A 95 -0.25 -21.43 8.69
CA TRP A 95 1.10 -21.46 9.24
C TRP A 95 1.79 -20.12 9.05
N SER A 96 2.05 -19.39 10.13
CA SER A 96 2.78 -18.12 10.09
C SER A 96 4.26 -18.30 10.39
N LYS A 97 5.10 -17.60 9.63
CA LYS A 97 6.54 -17.53 9.81
C LYS A 97 7.00 -16.09 9.54
N GLY A 98 7.30 -15.36 10.61
CA GLY A 98 7.61 -13.93 10.53
C GLY A 98 6.36 -13.12 10.15
N ASP A 99 6.46 -12.32 9.09
CA ASP A 99 5.39 -11.53 8.50
C ASP A 99 4.68 -12.26 7.34
N ARG A 100 4.97 -13.54 7.07
CA ARG A 100 4.32 -14.30 6.00
C ARG A 100 3.50 -15.44 6.55
N ALA A 101 2.51 -15.90 5.79
CA ALA A 101 1.78 -17.11 6.11
C ALA A 101 1.59 -18.03 4.90
N THR A 102 1.59 -19.33 5.16
CA THR A 102 1.10 -20.35 4.23
C THR A 102 -0.29 -20.75 4.65
N VAL A 103 -1.23 -20.73 3.70
CA VAL A 103 -2.62 -21.10 3.93
C VAL A 103 -3.01 -22.23 2.99
N VAL A 104 -3.68 -23.23 3.54
CA VAL A 104 -4.29 -24.34 2.80
C VAL A 104 -5.75 -24.40 3.21
N VAL A 105 -6.66 -24.43 2.25
CA VAL A 105 -8.11 -24.54 2.51
C VAL A 105 -8.63 -25.77 1.77
N ARG A 106 -9.21 -26.71 2.52
CA ARG A 106 -9.74 -27.99 2.03
C ARG A 106 -8.76 -28.76 1.13
N GLY A 107 -7.49 -28.80 1.54
CA GLY A 107 -6.40 -29.44 0.81
C GLY A 107 -5.83 -28.63 -0.37
N GLN A 108 -6.42 -27.47 -0.70
CA GLN A 108 -5.91 -26.60 -1.76
C GLN A 108 -4.95 -25.55 -1.19
N PRO A 109 -3.65 -25.57 -1.54
CA PRO A 109 -2.72 -24.53 -1.13
C PRO A 109 -3.03 -23.23 -1.85
N TRP A 110 -2.97 -22.12 -1.11
CA TRP A 110 -3.06 -20.77 -1.66
C TRP A 110 -1.66 -20.22 -1.93
N PRO A 111 -1.53 -19.16 -2.78
CA PRO A 111 -0.29 -18.40 -2.87
C PRO A 111 0.17 -17.90 -1.50
N GLU A 112 1.46 -17.62 -1.35
CA GLU A 112 2.01 -17.10 -0.10
C GLU A 112 1.26 -15.84 0.35
N CYS A 113 0.83 -15.83 1.60
CA CYS A 113 0.05 -14.76 2.19
C CYS A 113 0.97 -13.74 2.86
N VAL A 114 0.73 -12.46 2.60
CA VAL A 114 1.39 -11.33 3.28
C VAL A 114 0.33 -10.45 3.94
N PRO A 115 0.63 -9.78 5.07
CA PRO A 115 -0.26 -8.84 5.69
C PRO A 115 -0.82 -7.87 4.65
N GLU A 116 -2.14 -7.73 4.66
CA GLU A 116 -2.78 -6.65 3.94
C GLU A 116 -2.13 -5.37 4.45
N ARG A 117 -1.45 -4.64 3.56
CA ARG A 117 -0.56 -3.56 3.94
C ARG A 117 -1.41 -2.39 4.43
N ALA A 118 -1.76 -2.41 5.72
CA ALA A 118 -1.97 -1.17 6.43
C ALA A 118 -0.72 -0.29 6.18
N PRO A 119 -0.89 1.00 5.89
CA PRO A 119 0.24 1.87 5.65
C PRO A 119 1.19 1.81 6.85
N SER A 120 2.49 1.73 6.57
CA SER A 120 3.50 1.74 7.63
C SER A 120 3.32 2.99 8.47
N LEU A 121 3.09 2.82 9.78
CA LEU A 121 3.02 3.93 10.71
C LEU A 121 4.44 4.34 11.13
N PRO A 122 4.72 5.65 11.28
CA PRO A 122 3.80 6.76 11.16
C PRO A 122 3.42 7.07 9.70
N PHE A 123 2.14 7.35 9.47
CA PHE A 123 1.62 7.78 8.17
C PHE A 123 1.30 9.28 8.22
N ARG A 124 1.64 9.99 7.15
CA ARG A 124 1.40 11.43 7.02
C ARG A 124 0.67 11.72 5.72
N ALA A 125 -0.27 12.66 5.78
CA ALA A 125 -0.99 13.16 4.61
C ALA A 125 -1.31 14.64 4.75
N SER A 126 -1.50 15.30 3.61
CA SER A 126 -1.86 16.71 3.55
C SER A 126 -2.65 17.04 2.29
N GLY A 127 -3.36 18.15 2.32
CA GLY A 127 -3.95 18.77 1.14
C GLY A 127 -3.93 20.29 1.26
N ASN A 128 -4.08 20.97 0.12
CA ASN A 128 -3.76 22.39 0.00
C ASN A 128 -5.00 23.29 -0.16
N GLU A 129 -6.13 22.76 -0.60
CA GLU A 129 -7.34 23.54 -0.89
C GLU A 129 -8.61 22.82 -0.40
N PRO A 130 -9.07 23.08 0.85
CA PRO A 130 -8.42 23.89 1.88
C PRO A 130 -7.19 23.20 2.49
N GLY A 131 -6.33 23.96 3.15
CA GLY A 131 -5.12 23.44 3.80
C GLY A 131 -5.42 22.50 4.98
N TRP A 132 -4.80 21.31 5.01
CA TRP A 132 -4.89 20.37 6.12
C TRP A 132 -3.68 19.44 6.22
N ARG A 133 -3.48 18.87 7.42
CA ARG A 133 -2.49 17.83 7.71
C ARG A 133 -3.09 16.75 8.60
N LEU A 134 -2.80 15.49 8.27
CA LEU A 134 -3.12 14.32 9.06
C LEU A 134 -1.84 13.57 9.41
N ASP A 135 -1.67 13.29 10.70
CA ASP A 135 -0.62 12.43 11.24
C ASP A 135 -1.25 11.23 11.93
N ILE A 136 -0.93 10.02 11.49
CA ILE A 136 -1.37 8.75 12.10
C ILE A 136 -0.15 8.04 12.67
N THR A 137 -0.12 7.85 13.98
CA THR A 137 0.90 7.05 14.68
C THR A 137 0.29 5.76 15.20
N ALA A 138 1.09 4.90 15.83
CA ALA A 138 0.56 3.69 16.47
C ALA A 138 -0.41 3.98 17.63
N ARG A 139 -0.45 5.22 18.16
CA ARG A 139 -1.25 5.59 19.34
C ARG A 139 -2.29 6.66 19.05
N THR A 140 -1.97 7.62 18.18
CA THR A 140 -2.80 8.81 17.95
C THR A 140 -2.99 9.10 16.46
N MET A 141 -4.18 9.56 16.11
CA MET A 141 -4.52 10.17 14.84
C MET A 141 -4.85 11.64 15.08
N THR A 142 -4.08 12.54 14.45
CA THR A 142 -4.20 14.00 14.62
C THR A 142 -4.51 14.65 13.27
N LEU A 143 -5.62 15.37 13.18
CA LEU A 143 -5.97 16.25 12.08
C LEU A 143 -5.76 17.70 12.51
N VAL A 144 -5.07 18.47 11.67
CA VAL A 144 -5.00 19.93 11.74
C VAL A 144 -5.55 20.50 10.44
N ALA A 145 -6.54 21.39 10.53
CA ALA A 145 -7.21 22.01 9.38
C ALA A 145 -7.54 23.47 9.66
N ASP A 146 -8.08 24.18 8.66
CA ASP A 146 -8.54 25.57 8.77
C ASP A 146 -7.43 26.49 9.30
N ASP A 147 -6.25 26.41 8.68
CA ASP A 147 -5.04 27.16 9.04
C ASP A 147 -4.62 26.98 10.50
N GLY A 148 -4.88 25.79 11.06
CA GLY A 148 -4.51 25.43 12.44
C GLY A 148 -5.59 25.72 13.47
N ARG A 149 -6.71 26.35 13.09
CA ARG A 149 -7.83 26.62 14.02
C ARG A 149 -8.57 25.35 14.42
N THR A 150 -8.63 24.37 13.52
CA THR A 150 -9.24 23.07 13.79
C THR A 150 -8.14 22.07 14.11
N ARG A 151 -8.15 21.53 15.33
CA ARG A 151 -7.30 20.41 15.75
C ARG A 151 -8.19 19.31 16.34
N ILE A 152 -8.15 18.14 15.72
CA ILE A 152 -8.87 16.95 16.18
C ILE A 152 -7.83 15.87 16.47
N GLU A 153 -7.84 15.35 17.69
CA GLU A 153 -6.94 14.28 18.12
C GLU A 153 -7.78 13.15 18.69
N ALA A 154 -7.46 11.92 18.29
CA ALA A 154 -8.15 10.72 18.75
C ALA A 154 -7.19 9.52 18.80
N PRO A 155 -7.49 8.47 19.60
CA PRO A 155 -6.72 7.24 19.56
C PRO A 155 -6.73 6.62 18.17
N THR A 156 -5.61 6.06 17.72
CA THR A 156 -5.54 5.34 16.44
C THR A 156 -6.45 4.11 16.50
N PRO A 157 -7.49 4.03 15.66
CA PRO A 157 -8.39 2.90 15.63
C PRO A 157 -7.76 1.71 14.90
N VAL A 158 -8.38 0.54 15.01
CA VAL A 158 -8.06 -0.58 14.12
C VAL A 158 -8.38 -0.17 12.69
N ALA A 159 -7.43 -0.40 11.79
CA ALA A 159 -7.59 -0.12 10.37
C ALA A 159 -8.63 -1.09 9.75
N GLU A 160 -9.59 -0.53 9.00
CA GLU A 160 -10.53 -1.27 8.15
C GLU A 160 -9.93 -1.33 6.74
N ALA A 161 -9.47 -2.49 6.32
CA ALA A 161 -9.00 -2.67 4.97
C ALA A 161 -10.16 -2.97 4.00
N GLY A 162 -9.98 -2.59 2.75
CA GLY A 162 -10.86 -2.90 1.63
C GLY A 162 -10.07 -2.92 0.33
N GLU A 163 -10.72 -3.31 -0.77
CA GLU A 163 -10.06 -3.41 -2.06
C GLU A 163 -9.47 -2.06 -2.49
N GLY A 164 -8.13 -1.97 -2.54
CA GLY A 164 -7.40 -0.77 -2.92
C GLY A 164 -7.51 0.41 -1.94
N PHE A 165 -7.96 0.20 -0.70
CA PHE A 165 -7.94 1.25 0.33
C PHE A 165 -7.82 0.73 1.76
N THR A 166 -7.29 1.58 2.65
CA THR A 166 -7.34 1.40 4.10
C THR A 166 -8.10 2.55 4.75
N ARG A 167 -9.00 2.27 5.70
CA ARG A 167 -9.82 3.26 6.39
C ARG A 167 -9.62 3.23 7.90
N PHE A 168 -9.40 4.39 8.50
CA PHE A 168 -9.32 4.60 9.95
C PHE A 168 -10.57 5.36 10.40
N ARG A 169 -11.34 4.80 11.34
CA ARG A 169 -12.51 5.46 11.95
C ARG A 169 -12.26 5.72 13.42
N ALA A 170 -11.78 6.91 13.77
CA ALA A 170 -11.51 7.26 15.15
C ALA A 170 -12.75 7.92 15.81
N PRO A 171 -13.11 7.50 17.04
CA PRO A 171 -14.13 8.16 17.83
C PRO A 171 -13.55 9.46 18.41
N ALA A 172 -13.48 10.51 17.59
CA ALA A 172 -13.17 11.86 18.04
C ALA A 172 -14.39 12.49 18.70
N ALA A 173 -14.22 13.13 19.87
CA ALA A 173 -15.29 13.66 20.71
C ALA A 173 -16.32 14.49 19.91
N GLY A 174 -17.51 13.92 19.71
CA GLY A 174 -18.68 14.60 19.12
C GLY A 174 -18.74 14.73 17.59
N VAL A 175 -17.64 14.48 16.87
CA VAL A 175 -17.54 14.84 15.43
C VAL A 175 -17.23 13.64 14.54
N GLY A 176 -16.55 12.61 15.07
CA GLY A 176 -16.01 11.49 14.29
C GLY A 176 -14.90 11.93 13.33
N LEU A 177 -13.83 11.13 13.23
CA LEU A 177 -12.75 11.38 12.29
C LEU A 177 -12.51 10.13 11.45
N VAL A 178 -12.70 10.24 10.14
CA VAL A 178 -12.52 9.14 9.20
C VAL A 178 -11.44 9.50 8.19
N ALA A 179 -10.33 8.76 8.18
CA ALA A 179 -9.32 8.85 7.12
C ALA A 179 -9.44 7.63 6.21
N THR A 180 -9.50 7.82 4.89
CA THR A 180 -9.41 6.74 3.90
C THR A 180 -8.21 6.99 3.01
N ILE A 181 -7.33 6.00 2.93
CA ILE A 181 -6.06 6.01 2.20
C ILE A 181 -6.24 5.05 1.03
N PHE A 182 -6.23 5.58 -0.19
CA PHE A 182 -6.39 4.80 -1.42
C PHE A 182 -5.01 4.42 -1.98
N GLU A 183 -4.89 3.18 -2.45
CA GLU A 183 -3.70 2.64 -3.11
C GLU A 183 -3.60 3.10 -4.56
N ARG A 184 -3.48 4.41 -4.75
CA ARG A 184 -3.28 5.04 -6.04
C ARG A 184 -2.44 6.29 -5.91
N HIS A 185 -1.64 6.54 -6.94
CA HIS A 185 -0.79 7.73 -7.00
C HIS A 185 -1.63 9.02 -6.86
N CYS A 186 -1.08 9.96 -6.11
CA CYS A 186 -1.62 11.29 -5.92
C CYS A 186 -0.53 12.30 -6.28
N THR A 187 -0.90 13.39 -6.96
CA THR A 187 0.03 14.48 -7.25
C THR A 187 -0.36 15.67 -6.40
N ASP A 188 0.58 16.18 -5.61
CA ASP A 188 0.37 17.37 -4.79
C ASP A 188 0.12 18.58 -5.70
N SER A 189 -0.98 19.29 -5.46
CA SER A 189 -1.42 20.39 -6.33
C SER A 189 -0.53 21.63 -6.28
N MET A 190 0.25 21.81 -5.21
CA MET A 190 1.11 22.98 -5.03
C MET A 190 2.51 22.77 -5.60
N THR A 191 3.07 21.59 -5.38
CA THR A 191 4.48 21.27 -5.69
C THR A 191 4.63 20.38 -6.92
N GLY A 192 3.56 19.68 -7.33
CA GLY A 192 3.63 18.62 -8.34
C GLY A 192 4.31 17.34 -7.84
N MET A 193 4.62 17.24 -6.55
CA MET A 193 5.25 16.05 -5.95
C MET A 193 4.31 14.83 -6.03
N PRO A 194 4.76 13.69 -6.57
CA PRO A 194 3.97 12.47 -6.54
C PRO A 194 4.07 11.78 -5.17
N TYR A 195 2.93 11.25 -4.71
CA TYR A 195 2.77 10.48 -3.48
C TYR A 195 2.16 9.12 -3.80
N PRO A 196 2.48 8.07 -3.02
CA PRO A 196 1.96 6.72 -3.24
C PRO A 196 0.46 6.60 -2.99
N ASN A 197 -0.14 7.49 -2.19
CA ASN A 197 -1.54 7.38 -1.81
C ASN A 197 -2.32 8.68 -2.00
N ALA A 198 -3.52 8.55 -2.56
CA ALA A 198 -4.56 9.55 -2.42
C ALA A 198 -5.27 9.36 -1.08
N VAL A 199 -5.61 10.45 -0.41
CA VAL A 199 -6.19 10.43 0.94
C VAL A 199 -7.43 11.31 1.00
N THR A 200 -8.46 10.80 1.65
CA THR A 200 -9.66 11.58 2.01
C THR A 200 -9.83 11.59 3.52
N VAL A 201 -10.10 12.76 4.09
CA VAL A 201 -10.40 12.92 5.52
C VAL A 201 -11.80 13.49 5.68
N ALA A 202 -12.66 12.80 6.41
CA ALA A 202 -14.01 13.24 6.72
C ALA A 202 -14.20 13.51 8.22
N PHE A 203 -14.76 14.67 8.53
CA PHE A 203 -15.11 15.12 9.88
C PHE A 203 -16.19 16.20 9.79
N ALA A 204 -17.10 16.30 10.76
CA ALA A 204 -18.12 17.36 10.83
C ALA A 204 -18.95 17.53 9.54
N GLY A 205 -19.19 16.44 8.79
CA GLY A 205 -19.88 16.50 7.49
C GLY A 205 -19.05 17.08 6.33
N ARG A 206 -17.79 17.44 6.56
CA ARG A 206 -16.84 17.90 5.53
C ARG A 206 -15.98 16.72 5.06
N THR A 207 -15.55 16.78 3.80
CA THR A 207 -14.56 15.86 3.23
C THR A 207 -13.42 16.67 2.62
N LEU A 208 -12.20 16.38 3.05
CA LEU A 208 -10.97 16.96 2.54
C LEU A 208 -10.23 15.93 1.69
N ASN A 209 -9.64 16.38 0.59
CA ASN A 209 -8.84 15.54 -0.32
C ASN A 209 -7.37 15.95 -0.26
N GLY A 210 -6.47 15.01 -0.50
CA GLY A 210 -5.04 15.27 -0.51
C GLY A 210 -4.22 14.03 -0.79
N CYS A 211 -2.92 14.13 -0.54
CA CYS A 211 -1.93 13.10 -0.81
C CYS A 211 -1.28 12.63 0.49
N GLY A 212 -0.78 11.39 0.52
CA GLY A 212 -0.12 10.85 1.70
C GLY A 212 0.86 9.71 1.42
N GLY A 213 1.61 9.35 2.45
CA GLY A 213 2.73 8.43 2.39
C GLY A 213 4.06 9.12 2.12
N ASP A 214 5.13 8.33 2.02
CA ASP A 214 6.48 8.84 1.73
C ASP A 214 6.76 8.80 0.21
N PRO A 215 6.92 9.95 -0.48
CA PRO A 215 7.27 10.00 -1.90
C PRO A 215 8.54 9.21 -2.25
N ALA A 216 9.49 9.06 -1.33
CA ALA A 216 10.71 8.31 -1.59
C ALA A 216 10.43 6.83 -1.89
N THR A 217 9.32 6.28 -1.41
CA THR A 217 8.90 4.90 -1.70
C THR A 217 8.56 4.68 -3.18
N LEU A 218 8.22 5.75 -3.91
CA LEU A 218 8.00 5.71 -5.35
C LEU A 218 9.30 5.63 -6.14
N LEU A 219 10.41 6.13 -5.59
CA LEU A 219 11.74 6.06 -6.22
C LEU A 219 12.49 4.79 -5.85
N ARG A 220 12.44 4.42 -4.56
CA ARG A 220 13.21 3.32 -3.96
C ARG A 220 12.60 1.95 -4.27
N GLY A 221 13.41 0.91 -4.14
CA GLY A 221 13.01 -0.49 -4.36
C GLY A 221 13.78 -1.12 -5.51
N ALA A 222 13.05 -1.77 -6.43
CA ALA A 222 13.65 -2.37 -7.62
C ALA A 222 14.34 -1.33 -8.50
N GLU A 223 15.43 -1.75 -9.16
CA GLU A 223 16.17 -0.92 -10.12
C GLU A 223 15.26 -0.50 -11.29
N TRP A 224 15.36 0.77 -11.67
CA TRP A 224 14.73 1.30 -12.86
C TRP A 224 15.65 1.14 -14.07
N VAL A 225 15.10 0.71 -15.19
CA VAL A 225 15.79 0.60 -16.48
C VAL A 225 15.36 1.76 -17.36
N VAL A 226 16.32 2.56 -17.82
CA VAL A 226 16.06 3.72 -18.68
C VAL A 226 15.62 3.24 -20.06
N GLU A 227 14.47 3.73 -20.52
CA GLU A 227 13.91 3.45 -21.85
C GLU A 227 13.99 4.67 -22.79
N GLY A 228 14.11 5.89 -22.23
CA GLY A 228 14.19 7.11 -23.02
C GLY A 228 15.05 8.22 -22.39
N LEU A 229 15.74 8.98 -23.24
CA LEU A 229 16.56 10.12 -22.90
C LEU A 229 16.23 11.30 -23.82
N ALA A 230 15.84 12.43 -23.24
CA ALA A 230 15.50 13.66 -23.98
C ALA A 230 14.46 13.43 -25.11
N GLY A 231 13.48 12.55 -24.89
CA GLY A 231 12.47 12.18 -25.88
C GLY A 231 12.92 11.20 -26.97
N GLY A 232 14.19 10.78 -26.97
CA GLY A 232 14.72 9.74 -27.85
C GLY A 232 14.82 8.38 -27.15
N ALA A 233 14.80 7.30 -27.94
CA ALA A 233 15.05 5.95 -27.44
C ALA A 233 16.53 5.76 -27.07
N VAL A 234 16.80 4.90 -26.08
CA VAL A 234 18.16 4.46 -25.76
C VAL A 234 18.69 3.46 -26.79
N ILE A 235 20.02 3.42 -26.99
CA ILE A 235 20.69 2.44 -27.84
C ILE A 235 20.39 1.03 -27.33
N ASP A 236 20.02 0.13 -28.23
CA ASP A 236 19.77 -1.27 -27.91
C ASP A 236 20.95 -1.93 -27.18
N ARG A 237 20.62 -2.75 -26.17
CA ARG A 237 21.59 -3.46 -25.31
C ARG A 237 22.55 -2.55 -24.52
N SER A 238 22.38 -1.23 -24.58
CA SER A 238 23.05 -0.26 -23.71
C SER A 238 22.19 0.05 -22.48
N ARG A 239 22.17 -0.90 -21.53
CA ARG A 239 21.39 -0.75 -20.29
C ARG A 239 21.92 0.41 -19.43
N ALA A 240 21.15 1.49 -19.37
CA ALA A 240 21.29 2.51 -18.35
C ALA A 240 20.26 2.27 -17.24
N THR A 241 20.67 2.43 -15.98
CA THR A 241 19.84 2.06 -14.82
C THR A 241 19.94 3.05 -13.67
N LEU A 242 18.92 3.07 -12.82
CA LEU A 242 18.79 3.93 -11.63
C LEU A 242 18.31 3.08 -10.44
N ALA A 243 19.12 2.97 -9.41
CA ALA A 243 18.75 2.38 -8.12
C ALA A 243 18.91 3.43 -7.02
N PHE A 244 17.79 3.84 -6.42
CA PHE A 244 17.75 4.80 -5.31
C PHE A 244 17.75 4.05 -3.97
N ASP A 245 18.68 4.38 -3.09
CA ASP A 245 18.76 3.81 -1.74
C ASP A 245 18.19 4.74 -0.66
N ALA A 246 18.13 4.25 0.58
CA ALA A 246 17.60 5.00 1.72
C ALA A 246 18.54 6.12 2.20
N ASP A 247 19.83 6.04 1.86
CA ASP A 247 20.89 6.93 2.33
C ASP A 247 21.07 8.18 1.45
N GLY A 248 20.14 8.40 0.51
CA GLY A 248 20.19 9.55 -0.39
C GLY A 248 21.22 9.37 -1.51
N ARG A 249 21.46 8.13 -1.96
CA ARG A 249 22.36 7.84 -3.08
C ARG A 249 21.61 7.11 -4.20
N VAL A 250 21.93 7.50 -5.43
CA VAL A 250 21.48 6.84 -6.65
C VAL A 250 22.70 6.23 -7.34
N SER A 251 22.56 4.99 -7.78
CA SER A 251 23.64 4.27 -8.46
C SER A 251 23.10 3.40 -9.58
N GLY A 252 23.99 2.98 -10.48
CA GLY A 252 23.60 2.11 -11.58
C GLY A 252 24.66 2.06 -12.67
N ARG A 253 24.22 1.71 -13.87
CA ARG A 253 25.02 1.77 -15.08
C ARG A 253 24.62 2.99 -15.92
N GLY A 254 25.58 3.74 -16.43
CA GLY A 254 25.37 4.94 -17.24
C GLY A 254 25.23 4.67 -18.74
N SER A 255 25.14 3.40 -19.16
CA SER A 255 25.46 2.84 -20.49
C SER A 255 26.78 2.07 -20.46
N CYS A 256 27.92 2.75 -20.41
CA CYS A 256 29.23 2.13 -20.45
C CYS A 256 29.71 1.81 -19.03
N ASN A 257 29.76 2.85 -18.21
CA ASN A 257 30.37 2.90 -16.89
C ASN A 257 29.37 2.65 -15.78
N ARG A 258 29.90 2.24 -14.62
CA ARG A 258 29.14 2.29 -13.37
C ARG A 258 29.23 3.70 -12.82
N TYR A 259 28.16 4.16 -12.18
CA TYR A 259 28.14 5.48 -11.56
C TYR A 259 27.48 5.46 -10.19
N THR A 260 27.75 6.52 -9.45
CA THR A 260 27.06 6.86 -8.21
C THR A 260 26.88 8.37 -8.15
N ALA A 261 25.78 8.82 -7.55
CA ALA A 261 25.51 10.22 -7.26
C ALA A 261 24.71 10.33 -5.96
N SER A 262 24.81 11.46 -5.28
CA SER A 262 23.88 11.79 -4.19
C SER A 262 22.57 12.33 -4.78
N TYR A 263 21.44 12.05 -4.13
CA TYR A 263 20.17 12.69 -4.42
C TYR A 263 19.55 13.25 -3.14
N ALA A 264 18.82 14.34 -3.27
CA ALA A 264 18.00 14.88 -2.20
C ALA A 264 16.56 15.02 -2.68
N LEU A 265 15.65 14.44 -1.90
CA LEU A 265 14.21 14.58 -2.09
C LEU A 265 13.68 15.47 -0.96
N THR A 266 13.16 16.63 -1.33
CA THR A 266 12.55 17.59 -0.40
C THR A 266 11.07 17.75 -0.75
N GLY A 267 10.33 18.58 0.00
CA GLY A 267 8.95 18.93 -0.38
C GLY A 267 8.87 19.70 -1.70
N GLU A 268 9.96 20.30 -2.16
CA GLU A 268 10.00 21.14 -3.36
C GLU A 268 10.35 20.35 -4.63
N GLY A 269 10.96 19.17 -4.50
CA GLY A 269 11.35 18.38 -5.66
C GLY A 269 12.46 17.36 -5.39
N LEU A 270 13.00 16.84 -6.48
CA LEU A 270 14.10 15.88 -6.51
C LEU A 270 15.32 16.53 -7.15
N THR A 271 16.45 16.51 -6.45
CA THR A 271 17.75 16.93 -7.01
C THR A 271 18.71 15.77 -7.01
N ILE A 272 19.53 15.67 -8.05
CA ILE A 272 20.57 14.65 -8.19
C ILE A 272 21.88 15.39 -8.47
N ALA A 273 22.90 15.11 -7.67
CA ALA A 273 24.23 15.67 -7.85
C ALA A 273 24.87 15.14 -9.14
N LYS A 274 25.91 15.82 -9.62
CA LYS A 274 26.66 15.34 -10.78
C LYS A 274 27.21 13.93 -10.52
N PRO A 275 26.92 12.94 -11.39
CA PRO A 275 27.42 11.58 -11.21
C PRO A 275 28.95 11.50 -11.21
N ALA A 276 29.49 10.67 -10.31
CA ALA A 276 30.84 10.15 -10.39
C ALA A 276 30.79 8.78 -11.05
N SER A 277 31.65 8.53 -12.05
CA SER A 277 31.66 7.28 -12.81
C SER A 277 33.06 6.68 -12.92
N THR A 278 33.11 5.39 -13.26
CA THR A 278 34.34 4.77 -13.75
C THR A 278 34.74 5.35 -15.12
N MET A 279 35.96 5.07 -15.59
CA MET A 279 36.50 5.54 -16.87
C MET A 279 36.86 4.37 -17.82
N MET A 280 35.91 3.45 -18.05
CA MET A 280 36.04 2.45 -19.10
C MET A 280 35.83 3.09 -20.48
N ALA A 281 36.62 2.66 -21.45
CA ALA A 281 36.44 3.05 -22.84
C ALA A 281 35.45 2.10 -23.53
N CYS A 282 34.34 2.65 -24.01
CA CYS A 282 33.37 1.96 -24.86
C CYS A 282 33.31 2.58 -26.26
N ALA A 283 32.49 2.02 -27.14
CA ALA A 283 32.22 2.61 -28.45
C ALA A 283 31.73 4.08 -28.31
N PRO A 284 32.11 4.99 -29.24
CA PRO A 284 31.78 6.41 -29.14
C PRO A 284 30.30 6.73 -28.92
N ALA A 285 29.39 5.95 -29.50
CA ALA A 285 27.94 6.12 -29.34
C ALA A 285 27.47 5.87 -27.89
N LEU A 286 28.01 4.83 -27.22
CA LEU A 286 27.70 4.53 -25.82
C LEU A 286 28.21 5.63 -24.89
N MET A 287 29.42 6.12 -25.17
CA MET A 287 30.02 7.25 -24.43
C MET A 287 29.26 8.57 -24.62
N GLN A 288 28.65 8.79 -25.79
CA GLN A 288 27.79 9.96 -26.04
C GLN A 288 26.46 9.86 -25.27
N GLN A 289 25.81 8.69 -25.32
CA GLN A 289 24.59 8.45 -24.55
C GLN A 289 24.83 8.60 -23.04
N GLU A 290 25.93 8.06 -22.53
CA GLU A 290 26.30 8.17 -21.12
C GLU A 290 26.46 9.62 -20.66
N ARG A 291 27.15 10.44 -21.45
CA ARG A 291 27.30 11.87 -21.16
C ARG A 291 25.95 12.57 -21.13
N LEU A 292 25.10 12.33 -22.12
CA LEU A 292 23.74 12.88 -22.14
C LEU A 292 22.94 12.48 -20.91
N PHE A 293 23.01 11.20 -20.51
CA PHE A 293 22.34 10.71 -19.32
C PHE A 293 22.82 11.40 -18.05
N PHE A 294 24.13 11.53 -17.85
CA PHE A 294 24.70 12.20 -16.68
C PHE A 294 24.41 13.70 -16.64
N ASP A 295 24.44 14.37 -17.79
CA ASP A 295 24.10 15.78 -17.92
C ASP A 295 22.62 16.04 -17.60
N LEU A 296 21.72 15.14 -18.02
CA LEU A 296 20.31 15.21 -17.67
C LEU A 296 20.08 14.93 -16.17
N LEU A 297 20.75 13.92 -15.59
CA LEU A 297 20.64 13.62 -14.16
C LEU A 297 20.98 14.83 -13.29
N ALA A 298 22.09 15.52 -13.60
CA ALA A 298 22.52 16.71 -12.86
C ALA A 298 21.51 17.89 -12.94
N GLN A 299 20.63 17.86 -13.93
CA GLN A 299 19.62 18.89 -14.16
C GLN A 299 18.23 18.52 -13.63
N VAL A 300 18.05 17.31 -13.07
CA VAL A 300 16.77 16.88 -12.50
C VAL A 300 16.32 17.84 -11.39
N ARG A 301 15.04 18.20 -11.44
CA ARG A 301 14.37 19.06 -10.44
C ARG A 301 13.13 18.43 -9.85
N ARG A 302 12.46 17.56 -10.59
CA ARG A 302 11.23 16.86 -10.18
C ARG A 302 11.18 15.47 -10.78
N PHE A 303 10.33 14.62 -10.23
CA PHE A 303 9.97 13.34 -10.82
C PHE A 303 8.46 13.16 -10.81
N SER A 304 7.97 12.25 -11.65
CA SER A 304 6.59 11.79 -11.65
C SER A 304 6.54 10.30 -11.95
N ILE A 305 5.44 9.65 -11.55
CA ILE A 305 5.08 8.31 -12.03
C ILE A 305 3.92 8.48 -13.00
N ASP A 306 4.06 8.02 -14.24
CA ASP A 306 3.00 8.12 -15.23
C ASP A 306 1.91 7.05 -15.04
N ALA A 307 0.85 7.11 -15.84
CA ALA A 307 -0.26 6.16 -15.78
C ALA A 307 0.14 4.71 -16.08
N SER A 308 1.28 4.50 -16.77
CA SER A 308 1.83 3.17 -17.07
C SER A 308 2.74 2.64 -15.96
N GLY A 309 2.99 3.43 -14.91
CA GLY A 309 3.92 3.12 -13.84
C GLY A 309 5.39 3.43 -14.17
N ALA A 310 5.67 4.15 -15.25
CA ALA A 310 7.02 4.58 -15.59
C ALA A 310 7.46 5.76 -14.72
N LEU A 311 8.71 5.72 -14.28
CA LEU A 311 9.39 6.85 -13.66
C LEU A 311 9.80 7.84 -14.74
N VAL A 312 9.39 9.10 -14.56
CA VAL A 312 9.82 10.21 -15.40
C VAL A 312 10.58 11.21 -14.53
N LEU A 313 11.87 11.37 -14.80
CA LEU A 313 12.69 12.43 -14.20
C LEU A 313 12.66 13.64 -15.14
N HIS A 314 12.38 14.82 -14.60
CA HIS A 314 12.29 16.03 -15.40
C HIS A 314 13.46 16.97 -15.09
N ALA A 315 14.20 17.33 -16.13
CA ALA A 315 15.30 18.27 -16.08
C ALA A 315 14.78 19.72 -16.13
N GLY A 316 15.59 20.66 -15.62
CA GLY A 316 15.27 22.09 -15.59
C GLY A 316 15.12 22.74 -16.98
N ASP A 317 15.68 22.13 -18.02
CA ASP A 317 15.57 22.59 -19.41
C ASP A 317 14.37 22.00 -20.18
N GLY A 318 13.49 21.27 -19.48
CA GLY A 318 12.30 20.64 -20.05
C GLY A 318 12.51 19.24 -20.63
N ARG A 319 13.75 18.75 -20.73
CA ARG A 319 14.03 17.37 -21.16
C ARG A 319 13.73 16.37 -20.05
N THR A 320 13.53 15.11 -20.42
CA THR A 320 13.17 14.05 -19.49
C THR A 320 14.04 12.80 -19.63
N ILE A 321 14.08 12.01 -18.54
CA ILE A 321 14.55 10.62 -18.54
C ILE A 321 13.33 9.77 -18.20
N ALA A 322 13.00 8.79 -19.05
CA ALA A 322 11.94 7.82 -18.80
C ALA A 322 12.55 6.47 -18.44
N ALA A 323 12.06 5.83 -17.38
CA ALA A 323 12.55 4.56 -16.90
C ALA A 323 11.42 3.68 -16.35
N ARG A 324 11.58 2.36 -16.44
CA ARG A 324 10.58 1.38 -16.01
C ARG A 324 11.21 0.29 -15.15
N ARG A 325 10.43 -0.28 -14.23
CA ARG A 325 10.82 -1.51 -13.54
C ARG A 325 10.68 -2.70 -14.50
N PRO A 326 11.64 -3.64 -14.50
CA PRO A 326 11.58 -4.84 -15.33
C PRO A 326 10.46 -5.80 -14.90
#